data_AF-A0A417YR41-F1
#
_entry.id   AF-A0A417YR41-F1
#
_cell.length_a   1.000
_cell.length_b   1.000
_cell.length_c   1.000
_cell.angle_alpha   90.00
_cell.angle_beta   90.00
_cell.angle_gamma   90.00
#
_symmetry.space_group_name_H-M   'P 1'
#
loop_
_entity.id
_entity.type
_entity.pdbx_description
1 polymer ?
#
loop_
_entity_poly.entity_id
_entity_poly.type
_entity_poly.pdbx_seq_one_letter_code
_entity_poly.pdbx_strand_id
1 'polypeptide(L)' 'MMHVFEIRTQEGRLLREYFASVDVAKKTALLEMEFEQESWYQINHHHCYHDEGMPCKQWTTVAQKGEMPVEEP' A
#
# COMPACT_ATOMS: atom_id res chain seq x y z
N MET A 1 9.04 9.15 -11.80
CA MET A 1 8.93 8.49 -10.48
C MET A 1 7.49 8.02 -10.28
N MET A 2 7.29 6.87 -9.66
CA MET A 2 5.97 6.28 -9.46
C MET A 2 5.84 5.87 -8.00
N HIS A 3 4.68 6.14 -7.42
CA HIS A 3 4.30 5.67 -6.10
C HIS A 3 3.43 4.45 -6.29
N VAL A 4 3.84 3.32 -5.72
CA VAL A 4 3.01 2.11 -5.74
C VAL A 4 2.58 1.80 -4.32
N PHE A 5 1.30 1.49 -4.19
CA PHE A 5 0.67 1.07 -2.97
C PHE A 5 0.27 -0.39 -3.11
N GLU A 6 0.68 -1.21 -2.14
CA GLU A 6 0.19 -2.56 -1.96
C GLU A 6 -0.76 -2.57 -0.77
N ILE A 7 -2.01 -2.93 -1.02
CA ILE A 7 -3.02 -3.09 0.00
C ILE A 7 -3.22 -4.58 0.22
N ARG A 8 -3.01 -5.03 1.45
CA ARG A 8 -3.34 -6.39 1.89
C ARG A 8 -4.58 -6.31 2.76
N THR A 9 -5.56 -7.15 2.47
CA THR A 9 -6.80 -7.31 3.23
C THR A 9 -7.04 -8.79 3.48
N GLN A 10 -8.10 -9.14 4.21
CA GLN A 10 -8.47 -10.55 4.40
C GLN A 10 -8.87 -11.21 3.08
N GLU A 11 -9.49 -10.45 2.17
CA GLU A 11 -9.93 -10.94 0.86
C GLU A 11 -8.77 -11.13 -0.13
N GLY A 12 -7.62 -10.49 0.09
CA GLY A 12 -6.44 -10.70 -0.73
C GLY A 12 -5.52 -9.49 -0.82
N ARG A 13 -4.88 -9.33 -1.98
CA ARG A 13 -3.87 -8.29 -2.22
C ARG A 13 -4.22 -7.47 -3.46
N LEU A 14 -4.19 -6.15 -3.32
CA LEU A 14 -4.41 -5.18 -4.39
C LEU A 14 -3.15 -4.31 -4.58
N LEU A 15 -2.79 -4.04 -5.84
CA LEU A 15 -1.72 -3.10 -6.20
C LEU A 15 -2.32 -1.89 -6.91
N ARG A 16 -1.90 -0.68 -6.51
CA ARG A 16 -2.28 0.58 -7.17
C ARG A 16 -1.07 1.47 -7.41
N GLU A 17 -0.98 2.00 -8.62
CA GLU A 17 0.14 2.82 -9.08
C GLU A 17 -0.33 4.25 -9.33
N TYR A 18 0.46 5.22 -8.88
CA TYR A 18 0.21 6.65 -9.07
C TYR A 18 1.46 7.38 -9.54
N PHE A 19 1.28 8.45 -10.32
CA PHE A 19 2.37 9.29 -10.79
C PHE A 19 3.06 10.07 -9.66
N ALA A 20 4.33 10.45 -9.88
CA ALA A 20 5.21 11.16 -8.93
C ALA A 20 4.61 12.41 -8.26
N SER A 21 3.64 13.06 -8.91
CA SER A 21 3.04 14.30 -8.42
C SER A 21 1.96 14.06 -7.36
N VAL A 22 1.68 12.80 -7.01
CA VAL A 22 0.63 12.48 -6.05
C VAL A 22 1.09 12.72 -4.61
N ASP A 23 0.20 13.31 -3.82
CA ASP A 23 0.37 13.37 -2.38
C ASP A 23 0.11 11.98 -1.78
N VAL A 24 1.16 11.38 -1.22
CA VAL A 24 1.12 10.04 -0.61
C VAL A 24 0.15 10.02 0.57
N ALA A 25 0.18 11.00 1.46
CA ALA A 25 -0.68 11.04 2.63
C ALA A 25 -2.16 11.14 2.22
N LYS A 26 -2.46 11.97 1.22
CA LYS A 26 -3.83 12.08 0.68
C LYS A 26 -4.31 10.77 0.06
N LYS A 27 -3.43 10.04 -0.65
CA LYS A 27 -3.78 8.73 -1.22
C LYS A 27 -3.92 7.64 -0.18
N THR A 28 -3.04 7.60 0.82
CA THR A 28 -3.17 6.68 1.95
C THR A 28 -4.51 6.87 2.63
N ALA A 29 -4.91 8.10 2.98
CA ALA A 29 -6.20 8.37 3.61
C ALA A 29 -7.40 7.90 2.76
N LEU A 30 -7.34 8.08 1.43
CA LEU A 30 -8.39 7.59 0.53
C LEU A 30 -8.46 6.06 0.52
N LEU A 31 -7.32 5.37 0.57
CA LEU A 31 -7.27 3.91 0.64
C LEU A 31 -7.76 3.42 2.01
N GLU A 32 -7.40 4.08 3.10
CA GLU A 32 -7.89 3.75 4.44
C GLU A 32 -9.43 3.84 4.52
N MET A 33 -10.04 4.84 3.87
CA MET A 33 -11.49 4.95 3.76
C MET A 33 -12.11 3.84 2.90
N GLU A 34 -11.45 3.44 1.80
CA GLU A 34 -11.93 2.37 0.91
C GLU A 34 -11.98 1.02 1.64
N PHE A 35 -11.02 0.75 2.52
CA PHE A 35 -10.92 -0.49 3.30
C PHE A 35 -11.33 -0.32 4.77
N GLU A 36 -12.06 0.76 5.11
CA GLU A 36 -12.46 1.04 6.49
C GLU A 36 -13.35 -0.07 7.07
N GLN A 37 -14.13 -0.75 6.23
CA GLN A 37 -15.02 -1.83 6.64
C GLN A 37 -14.28 -3.15 6.90
N GLU A 38 -13.06 -3.29 6.39
CA GLU A 38 -12.25 -4.48 6.63
C GLU A 38 -11.90 -4.58 8.12
N SER A 39 -11.98 -5.81 8.64
CA SER A 39 -11.54 -6.13 10.00
C SER A 39 -10.02 -5.98 10.14
N TRP A 40 -9.29 -6.20 9.04
CA TRP A 40 -7.86 -5.98 8.93
C TRP A 40 -7.46 -5.47 7.55
N TYR A 41 -6.55 -4.51 7.51
CA TYR A 41 -5.80 -4.18 6.30
C TYR A 41 -4.37 -3.72 6.63
N GLN A 42 -3.48 -3.83 5.65
CA GLN A 42 -2.15 -3.23 5.68
C GLN A 42 -1.87 -2.54 4.33
N ILE A 43 -1.57 -1.25 4.37
CA ILE A 43 -1.20 -0.45 3.21
C ILE A 43 0.31 -0.23 3.25
N ASN A 44 0.99 -0.88 2.32
CA ASN A 44 2.40 -0.71 2.06
C ASN A 44 2.59 0.26 0.90
N HIS A 45 3.68 1.00 0.94
CA HIS A 45 4.05 1.96 -0.08
C HIS A 45 5.50 1.74 -0.48
N HIS A 46 5.79 1.88 -1.77
CA HIS A 46 7.15 2.00 -2.23
C HIS A 46 7.30 3.10 -3.28
N HIS A 47 8.53 3.55 -3.47
CA HIS A 47 8.90 4.43 -4.57
C HIS A 47 9.62 3.61 -5.62
N CYS A 48 9.04 3.52 -6.82
CA CYS A 48 9.75 2.98 -7.97
C CYS A 48 10.15 4.11 -8.94
N TYR A 49 11.42 4.10 -9.35
CA TYR A 49 11.93 4.99 -10.37
C TYR A 49 11.73 4.27 -11.70
N HIS A 50 10.78 4.74 -12.51
CA HIS A 50 10.49 4.11 -13.80
C HIS A 50 11.54 4.41 -14.88
N ASP A 51 12.56 5.23 -14.57
CA ASP A 51 13.66 5.58 -15.46
C ASP A 51 14.99 5.04 -14.91
N GLU A 52 15.66 4.27 -15.76
CA GLU A 52 17.10 3.94 -15.74
C GLU A 52 17.64 3.04 -14.60
N GLY A 53 17.14 1.80 -14.52
CA GLY A 53 17.90 0.69 -13.93
C GLY A 53 18.16 0.77 -12.41
N MET A 54 17.53 1.71 -11.70
CA MET A 54 17.60 1.79 -10.26
C MET A 54 16.55 0.90 -9.60
N PRO A 55 16.92 0.08 -8.60
CA PRO A 55 15.98 -0.81 -7.93
C PRO A 55 14.89 0.02 -7.21
N CYS A 56 13.64 -0.47 -7.24
CA CYS A 56 12.57 0.15 -6.45
C CYS A 56 13.00 0.16 -4.96
N LYS A 57 12.61 1.21 -4.22
CA LYS A 57 12.87 1.29 -2.78
C LYS A 57 12.13 0.16 -2.03
N GLN A 58 12.61 -0.14 -0.82
CA GLN A 58 11.94 -1.08 0.08
C GLN A 58 10.50 -0.63 0.37
N TRP A 59 9.61 -1.60 0.52
CA TRP A 59 8.24 -1.37 0.96
C TRP A 59 8.23 -0.85 2.39
N THR A 60 7.43 0.19 2.62
CA THR A 60 7.20 0.78 3.94
C THR A 60 5.72 0.72 4.24
N THR A 61 5.34 0.17 5.39
CA THR A 61 3.95 0.23 5.85
C THR A 61 3.60 1.66 6.21
N VAL A 62 2.62 2.24 5.51
CA VAL A 62 2.17 3.63 5.73
C VAL A 62 0.87 3.71 6.51
N ALA A 63 0.06 2.64 6.51
CA ALA A 63 -1.12 2.50 7.34
C ALA A 63 -1.42 1.03 7.60
N GLN A 64 -2.01 0.73 8.76
CA GLN A 64 -2.46 -0.61 9.13
C GLN A 64 -3.63 -0.50 10.10
N LYS A 65 -4.64 -1.35 9.90
CA LYS A 65 -5.75 -1.53 10.84
C LYS A 65 -5.83 -2.98 11.26
N GLY A 66 -5.96 -3.22 12.56
CA GLY A 66 -6.06 -4.56 13.14
C GLY A 66 -4.73 -5.33 13.09
N GLU A 67 -4.82 -6.62 13.43
CA GLU A 67 -3.72 -7.58 13.36
C GLU A 67 -3.96 -8.53 12.18
N MET A 68 -2.90 -8.87 11.45
CA MET A 68 -2.99 -9.80 10.33
C MET A 68 -3.51 -11.14 10.87
N PRO A 69 -4.55 -11.74 10.28
CA PRO A 69 -5.02 -13.04 10.74
C PRO A 69 -3.86 -14.02 10.65
N VAL A 70 -3.47 -14.54 11.81
CA VAL A 70 -2.45 -15.59 11.89
C VAL A 70 -3.11 -16.84 11.30
N GLU A 71 -2.59 -17.35 10.19
CA GLU A 71 -3.02 -18.67 9.68
C GLU A 71 -2.79 -19.68 10.81
N GLU A 72 -3.89 -20.20 11.38
CA GLU A 72 -3.81 -21.32 12.30
C GLU A 72 -3.24 -22.54 11.55
N PRO A 73 -2.27 -23.27 12.12
CA PRO A 73 -1.52 -24.33 11.45
C PRO A 73 -2.33 -25.57 11.06
#